data_AF-A0A2H3L4V9-F1
#
_entry.id   AF-A0A2H3L4V9-F1
#
_cell.length_a   1.000
_cell.length_b   1.000
_cell.length_c   1.000
_cell.angle_alpha   90.00
_cell.angle_beta   90.00
_cell.angle_gamma   90.00
#
_symmetry.space_group_name_H-M   'P 1'
#
loop_
_entity.id
_entity.type
_entity.pdbx_description
1 polymer ?
#
loop_
_entity_poly.entity_id
_entity_poly.type
_entity_poly.pdbx_seq_one_letter_code
_entity_poly.pdbx_strand_id
1 'polypeptide(L)'
;MTLLRRFFAGVLFVLALLTFLLAATGTIGAWIAKATVDETTLAMVDVITDYLDLAIQTMDTLDSNVAEVEERLRLVQTSLAFLRTERANGPVAQQMQQVVTEELQPALEQLTSRAQRLREGLERFNQRIEQLNQLPFLDVPTLTNPLTTLDGEITAARDQTRLVRTAIETRDNVLLLSATDRLEERLNQVRATLAEGRERTSTVQLALIDVRQALTFWSTVSTTTISALLVLFALGQLSLAAHAWGWMFGRRKTR
;
A
#
# COMPACT_ATOMS: atom_id res chain seq x y z
N MET A 1 66.99 -23.29 11.46
CA MET A 1 65.55 -23.37 11.80
C MET A 1 64.98 -22.13 12.50
N THR A 2 65.75 -21.33 13.23
CA THR A 2 65.26 -20.14 13.97
C THR A 2 64.93 -18.92 13.11
N LEU A 3 65.66 -18.69 12.01
CA LEU A 3 65.39 -17.60 11.04
C LEU A 3 64.08 -17.80 10.26
N LEU A 4 63.83 -19.01 9.76
CA LEU A 4 62.59 -19.36 9.05
C LEU A 4 61.34 -19.14 9.93
N ARG A 5 61.41 -19.54 11.21
CA ARG A 5 60.32 -19.37 12.17
C ARG A 5 60.02 -17.90 12.47
N ARG A 6 61.04 -17.03 12.51
CA ARG A 6 60.86 -15.58 12.69
C ARG A 6 60.25 -14.92 11.45
N PHE A 7 60.68 -15.33 10.26
CA PHE A 7 60.11 -14.83 9.01
C PHE A 7 58.62 -15.17 8.88
N PHE A 8 58.25 -16.45 9.12
CA PHE A 8 56.85 -16.87 9.13
C PHE A 8 56.01 -16.15 10.20
N ALA A 9 56.57 -15.92 11.40
CA ALA A 9 55.88 -15.18 12.45
C ALA A 9 55.61 -13.71 12.06
N GLY A 10 56.57 -13.06 11.39
CA GLY A 10 56.39 -11.70 10.87
C GLY A 10 55.31 -11.62 9.79
N VAL A 11 55.31 -12.56 8.84
CA VAL A 11 54.28 -12.64 7.79
C VAL A 11 52.89 -12.87 8.40
N LEU A 12 52.76 -13.78 9.36
CA LEU A 12 51.49 -14.03 10.07
C LEU A 12 51.01 -12.80 10.83
N PHE A 13 51.92 -12.05 11.46
CA PHE A 13 51.57 -10.83 12.18
C PHE A 13 51.01 -9.74 11.26
N VAL A 14 51.66 -9.50 10.10
CA VAL A 14 51.18 -8.51 9.11
C VAL A 14 49.85 -8.94 8.51
N LEU A 15 49.68 -10.22 8.21
CA LEU A 15 48.42 -10.77 7.68
C LEU A 15 47.27 -10.63 8.71
N ALA A 16 47.55 -10.90 9.99
CA ALA A 16 46.59 -10.71 11.08
C ALA A 16 46.18 -9.23 11.26
N LEU A 17 47.13 -8.31 11.11
CA LEU A 17 46.85 -6.87 11.19
C LEU A 17 45.97 -6.38 10.02
N LEU A 18 46.28 -6.83 8.79
CA LEU A 18 45.49 -6.50 7.60
C LEU A 18 44.07 -7.05 7.68
N THR A 19 43.91 -8.30 8.12
CA THR A 19 42.60 -8.93 8.29
C THR A 19 41.79 -8.30 9.43
N PHE A 20 42.44 -7.84 10.50
CA PHE A 20 41.80 -7.05 11.56
C PHE A 20 41.27 -5.71 11.04
N LEU A 21 42.07 -4.97 10.27
CA LEU A 21 41.64 -3.72 9.62
C LEU A 21 40.45 -3.93 8.70
N LEU A 22 40.48 -5.00 7.89
CA LEU A 22 39.35 -5.43 7.04
C LEU A 22 38.09 -5.73 7.86
N ALA A 23 38.21 -6.37 9.02
CA ALA A 23 37.06 -6.64 9.89
C ALA A 23 36.47 -5.34 10.49
N ALA A 24 37.34 -4.38 10.85
CA ALA A 24 36.91 -3.09 11.36
C ALA A 24 36.18 -2.25 10.29
N THR A 25 36.74 -2.12 9.08
CA THR A 25 36.06 -1.46 7.96
C THR A 25 34.80 -2.21 7.52
N GLY A 26 34.81 -3.54 7.54
CA GLY A 26 33.63 -4.36 7.28
C GLY A 26 32.49 -4.10 8.26
N THR A 27 32.81 -3.89 9.54
CA THR A 27 31.81 -3.56 10.57
C THR A 27 31.22 -2.19 10.31
N ILE A 28 32.05 -1.16 10.11
CA ILE A 28 31.57 0.19 9.78
C ILE A 28 30.73 0.17 8.49
N GLY A 29 31.18 -0.54 7.46
CA GLY A 29 30.47 -0.71 6.21
C GLY A 29 29.11 -1.37 6.37
N ALA A 30 28.98 -2.38 7.23
CA ALA A 30 27.71 -3.04 7.51
C ALA A 30 26.69 -2.07 8.14
N TRP A 31 27.12 -1.20 9.06
CA TRP A 31 26.24 -0.21 9.68
C TRP A 31 25.81 0.90 8.71
N ILE A 32 26.71 1.34 7.81
CA ILE A 32 26.36 2.30 6.76
C ILE A 32 25.36 1.67 5.79
N ALA A 33 25.62 0.43 5.33
CA ALA A 33 24.71 -0.28 4.45
C ALA A 33 23.34 -0.52 5.10
N LYS A 34 23.30 -0.87 6.40
CA LYS A 34 22.07 -0.97 7.20
C LYS A 34 21.26 0.32 7.13
N ALA A 35 21.89 1.47 7.39
CA ALA A 35 21.20 2.76 7.38
C ALA A 35 20.57 3.06 6.01
N THR A 36 21.29 2.83 4.91
CA THR A 36 20.77 3.04 3.55
C THR A 36 19.64 2.09 3.19
N VAL A 37 19.76 0.81 3.56
CA VAL A 37 18.71 -0.19 3.31
C VAL A 37 17.46 0.14 4.11
N ASP A 38 17.61 0.46 5.40
CA ASP A 38 16.49 0.85 6.26
C ASP A 38 15.79 2.08 5.70
N GLU A 39 16.52 3.13 5.31
CA GLU A 39 15.93 4.35 4.73
C GLU A 39 15.14 4.04 3.45
N THR A 40 15.71 3.24 2.54
CA THR A 40 15.06 2.93 1.26
C THR A 40 13.83 2.05 1.44
N THR A 41 13.92 1.01 2.27
CA THR A 41 12.80 0.08 2.49
C THR A 41 11.69 0.73 3.31
N LEU A 42 12.03 1.54 4.33
CA LEU A 42 11.04 2.30 5.08
C LEU A 42 10.37 3.36 4.22
N ALA A 43 11.11 4.06 3.35
CA ALA A 43 10.52 5.00 2.40
C ALA A 43 9.51 4.33 1.46
N MET A 44 9.78 3.09 1.03
CA MET A 44 8.81 2.33 0.23
C MET A 44 7.53 2.02 1.02
N VAL A 45 7.65 1.61 2.28
CA VAL A 45 6.50 1.37 3.17
C VAL A 45 5.72 2.66 3.42
N ASP A 46 6.41 3.78 3.64
CA ASP A 46 5.76 5.08 3.85
C ASP A 46 4.99 5.52 2.59
N VAL A 47 5.58 5.39 1.39
CA VAL A 47 4.88 5.66 0.12
C VAL A 47 3.63 4.80 -0.03
N ILE A 48 3.72 3.51 0.30
CA ILE A 48 2.58 2.57 0.25
C ILE A 48 1.50 3.00 1.26
N THR A 49 1.89 3.45 2.44
CA THR A 49 0.98 3.95 3.48
C THR A 49 0.25 5.22 3.02
N ASP A 50 0.97 6.18 2.44
CA ASP A 50 0.40 7.40 1.86
C ASP A 50 -0.64 7.10 0.78
N TYR A 51 -0.38 6.08 -0.06
CA TYR A 51 -1.35 5.62 -1.07
C TYR A 51 -2.62 5.04 -0.44
N LEU A 52 -2.52 4.32 0.67
CA LEU A 52 -3.69 3.78 1.38
C LEU A 52 -4.51 4.89 2.02
N ASP A 53 -3.85 5.88 2.62
CA ASP A 53 -4.54 7.04 3.17
C ASP A 53 -5.28 7.83 2.08
N LEU A 54 -4.65 8.03 0.91
CA LEU A 54 -5.29 8.64 -0.25
C LEU A 54 -6.48 7.80 -0.75
N ALA A 55 -6.36 6.46 -0.74
CA ALA A 55 -7.44 5.57 -1.13
C ALA A 55 -8.64 5.68 -0.17
N ILE A 56 -8.40 5.70 1.15
CA ILE A 56 -9.45 5.91 2.17
C ILE A 56 -10.14 7.25 1.94
N GLN A 57 -9.39 8.34 1.80
CA GLN A 57 -9.96 9.67 1.55
C GLN A 57 -10.78 9.71 0.25
N THR A 58 -10.33 9.00 -0.78
CA THR A 58 -11.06 8.89 -2.05
C THR A 58 -12.35 8.07 -1.88
N MET A 59 -12.32 6.98 -1.11
CA MET A 59 -13.52 6.19 -0.77
C MET A 59 -14.54 7.01 0.03
N ASP A 60 -14.09 7.81 1.00
CA ASP A 60 -14.96 8.71 1.77
C ASP A 60 -15.59 9.78 0.90
N THR A 61 -14.81 10.32 -0.02
CA THR A 61 -15.30 11.27 -1.02
C THR A 61 -16.32 10.61 -1.96
N LEU A 62 -16.11 9.36 -2.37
CA LEU A 62 -17.07 8.60 -3.17
C LEU A 62 -18.37 8.33 -2.40
N ASP A 63 -18.29 7.94 -1.13
CA ASP A 63 -19.45 7.69 -0.27
C ASP A 63 -20.29 8.96 -0.05
N SER A 64 -19.63 10.11 0.15
CA SER A 64 -20.30 11.41 0.22
C SER A 64 -21.01 11.76 -1.10
N ASN A 65 -20.35 11.51 -2.24
CA ASN A 65 -20.96 11.74 -3.55
C ASN A 65 -22.15 10.79 -3.82
N VAL A 66 -22.07 9.53 -3.37
CA VAL A 66 -23.20 8.59 -3.45
C VAL A 66 -24.37 9.09 -2.62
N ALA A 67 -24.12 9.59 -1.41
CA ALA A 67 -25.15 10.20 -0.57
C ALA A 67 -25.87 11.36 -1.27
N GLU A 68 -25.12 12.25 -1.95
CA GLU A 68 -25.67 13.36 -2.72
C GLU A 68 -26.54 12.89 -3.89
N VAL A 69 -26.12 11.82 -4.59
CA VAL A 69 -26.92 11.23 -5.67
C VAL A 69 -28.20 10.59 -5.13
N GLU A 70 -28.14 9.88 -4.01
CA GLU A 70 -29.33 9.31 -3.35
C GLU A 70 -30.33 10.40 -2.93
N GLU A 71 -29.86 11.52 -2.40
CA GLU A 71 -30.70 12.66 -2.04
C GLU A 71 -31.41 13.22 -3.28
N ARG A 72 -30.69 13.41 -4.38
CA ARG A 72 -31.27 13.85 -5.67
C ARG A 72 -32.25 12.83 -6.23
N LEU A 73 -31.96 11.54 -6.12
CA LEU A 73 -32.84 10.47 -6.53
C LEU A 73 -34.15 10.47 -5.74
N ARG A 74 -34.08 10.71 -4.43
CA ARG A 74 -35.27 10.89 -3.57
C ARG A 74 -36.14 12.06 -3.99
N LEU A 75 -35.56 13.17 -4.45
CA LEU A 75 -36.33 14.30 -5.00
C LEU A 75 -37.10 13.89 -6.27
N VAL A 76 -36.48 13.09 -7.14
CA VAL A 76 -37.14 12.54 -8.34
C VAL A 76 -38.27 11.58 -7.95
N GLN A 77 -38.03 10.64 -7.03
CA GLN A 77 -39.05 9.72 -6.52
C GLN A 77 -40.24 10.45 -5.85
N THR A 78 -39.97 11.48 -5.05
CA THR A 78 -41.01 12.29 -4.40
C THR A 78 -41.86 13.03 -5.43
N SER A 79 -41.22 13.60 -6.44
CA SER A 79 -41.91 14.28 -7.55
C SER A 79 -42.76 13.30 -8.38
N LEU A 80 -42.30 12.05 -8.52
CA LEU A 80 -43.01 10.94 -9.19
C LEU A 80 -44.27 10.54 -8.44
N ALA A 81 -44.20 10.46 -7.12
CA ALA A 81 -45.38 10.21 -6.29
C ALA A 81 -46.43 11.31 -6.49
N PHE A 82 -46.00 12.57 -6.63
CA PHE A 82 -46.87 13.70 -6.92
C PHE A 82 -47.56 13.57 -8.30
N LEU A 83 -46.80 13.23 -9.35
CA LEU A 83 -47.33 12.99 -10.72
C LEU A 83 -48.33 11.84 -10.80
N ARG A 84 -48.19 10.84 -9.92
CA ARG A 84 -49.10 9.69 -9.87
C ARG A 84 -50.44 10.04 -9.24
N THR A 85 -50.46 11.09 -8.40
CA THR A 85 -51.62 11.48 -7.59
C THR A 85 -52.38 12.65 -8.21
N GLU A 86 -51.66 13.60 -8.81
CA GLU A 86 -52.23 14.73 -9.53
C GLU A 86 -51.93 14.61 -11.03
N ARG A 87 -52.92 14.92 -11.90
CA ARG A 87 -52.74 15.03 -13.37
C ARG A 87 -51.84 16.23 -13.75
N ALA A 88 -50.67 16.35 -13.12
CA ALA A 88 -49.75 17.47 -13.26
C ALA A 88 -48.96 17.33 -14.55
N ASN A 89 -49.55 17.79 -15.65
CA ASN A 89 -48.91 17.90 -16.95
C ASN A 89 -47.92 19.06 -16.98
N GLY A 90 -46.70 18.82 -17.50
CA GLY A 90 -45.79 19.84 -18.05
C GLY A 90 -44.63 20.25 -17.14
N PRO A 91 -44.85 21.10 -16.11
CA PRO A 91 -43.77 21.69 -15.30
C PRO A 91 -43.00 20.67 -14.46
N VAL A 92 -43.68 19.71 -13.85
CA VAL A 92 -43.04 18.71 -12.98
C VAL A 92 -42.16 17.75 -13.78
N ALA A 93 -42.60 17.36 -14.98
CA ALA A 93 -41.79 16.55 -15.89
C ALA A 93 -40.55 17.32 -16.40
N GLN A 94 -40.68 18.63 -16.67
CA GLN A 94 -39.53 19.47 -17.01
C GLN A 94 -38.55 19.62 -15.85
N GLN A 95 -39.04 19.80 -14.62
CA GLN A 95 -38.21 19.88 -13.42
C GLN A 95 -37.47 18.56 -13.16
N MET A 96 -38.12 17.40 -13.32
CA MET A 96 -37.46 16.09 -13.25
C MET A 96 -36.38 15.94 -14.32
N GLN A 97 -36.68 16.34 -15.56
CA GLN A 97 -35.71 16.27 -16.65
C GLN A 97 -34.50 17.15 -16.36
N GLN A 98 -34.72 18.32 -15.77
CA GLN A 98 -33.66 19.22 -15.35
C GLN A 98 -32.81 18.60 -14.23
N VAL A 99 -33.41 18.08 -13.16
CA VAL A 99 -32.67 17.41 -12.08
C VAL A 99 -31.86 16.22 -12.61
N VAL A 100 -32.44 15.38 -13.48
CA VAL A 100 -31.73 14.22 -14.03
C VAL A 100 -30.57 14.63 -14.95
N THR A 101 -30.76 15.66 -15.78
CA THR A 101 -29.76 16.06 -16.78
C THR A 101 -28.67 16.97 -16.20
N GLU A 102 -29.04 17.92 -15.35
CA GLU A 102 -28.14 18.96 -14.84
C GLU A 102 -27.47 18.56 -13.53
N GLU A 103 -28.09 17.68 -12.74
CA GLU A 103 -27.56 17.32 -11.41
C GLU A 103 -27.16 15.85 -11.30
N LEU A 104 -28.04 14.93 -11.70
CA LEU A 104 -27.87 13.50 -11.46
C LEU A 104 -26.83 12.89 -12.42
N GLN A 105 -26.93 13.18 -13.73
CA GLN A 105 -25.98 12.69 -14.72
C GLN A 105 -24.54 13.18 -14.45
N PRO A 106 -24.28 14.49 -14.22
CA PRO A 106 -22.92 14.96 -13.95
C PRO A 106 -22.34 14.38 -12.65
N ALA A 107 -23.15 14.21 -11.60
CA ALA A 107 -22.71 13.60 -10.35
C ALA A 107 -22.26 12.14 -10.54
N LEU A 108 -23.00 11.37 -11.34
CA LEU A 108 -22.65 9.99 -11.65
C LEU A 108 -21.44 9.86 -12.59
N GLU A 109 -21.26 10.79 -13.52
CA GLU A 109 -20.04 10.87 -14.33
C GLU A 109 -18.82 11.18 -13.46
N GLN A 110 -18.97 12.07 -12.47
CA GLN A 110 -17.91 12.33 -11.49
C GLN A 110 -17.62 11.11 -10.61
N LEU A 111 -18.64 10.40 -10.14
CA LEU A 111 -18.48 9.13 -9.41
C LEU A 111 -17.71 8.10 -10.23
N THR A 112 -18.10 7.92 -11.49
CA THR A 112 -17.44 6.98 -12.41
C THR A 112 -15.97 7.35 -12.62
N SER A 113 -15.68 8.63 -12.90
CA SER A 113 -14.30 9.07 -13.11
C SER A 113 -13.43 8.91 -11.86
N ARG A 114 -13.98 9.21 -10.67
CA ARG A 114 -13.27 9.04 -9.39
C ARG A 114 -13.02 7.57 -9.06
N ALA A 115 -14.01 6.71 -9.29
CA ALA A 115 -13.85 5.27 -9.10
C ALA A 115 -12.81 4.66 -10.04
N GLN A 116 -12.76 5.10 -11.31
CA GLN A 116 -11.72 4.68 -12.24
C GLN A 116 -10.32 5.08 -11.78
N ARG A 117 -10.15 6.31 -11.29
CA ARG A 117 -8.86 6.77 -10.72
C ARG A 117 -8.49 5.97 -9.48
N LEU A 118 -9.46 5.68 -8.62
CA LEU A 118 -9.25 4.85 -7.43
C LEU A 118 -8.77 3.45 -7.84
N ARG A 119 -9.41 2.83 -8.84
CA ARG A 119 -9.02 1.53 -9.40
C ARG A 119 -7.60 1.56 -9.96
N GLU A 120 -7.27 2.52 -10.82
CA GLU A 120 -5.92 2.66 -11.39
C GLU A 120 -4.85 2.88 -10.31
N GLY A 121 -5.17 3.67 -9.27
CA GLY A 121 -4.30 3.87 -8.11
C GLY A 121 -4.07 2.56 -7.34
N LEU A 122 -5.13 1.78 -7.14
CA LEU A 122 -5.09 0.53 -6.40
C LEU A 122 -4.46 -0.63 -7.19
N GLU A 123 -4.55 -0.64 -8.51
CA GLU A 123 -3.79 -1.56 -9.36
C GLU A 123 -2.28 -1.30 -9.23
N ARG A 124 -1.87 -0.02 -9.29
CA ARG A 124 -0.46 0.36 -9.06
C ARG A 124 -0.01 0.03 -7.63
N PHE A 125 -0.90 0.17 -6.66
CA PHE A 125 -0.67 -0.24 -5.28
C PHE A 125 -0.43 -1.75 -5.19
N ASN A 126 -1.31 -2.57 -5.76
CA ASN A 126 -1.17 -4.03 -5.76
C ASN A 126 0.13 -4.48 -6.42
N GLN A 127 0.53 -3.86 -7.54
CA GLN A 127 1.82 -4.14 -8.18
C GLN A 127 3.01 -3.84 -7.24
N ARG A 128 2.94 -2.79 -6.40
CA ARG A 128 3.98 -2.48 -5.40
C ARG A 128 3.96 -3.47 -4.25
N ILE A 129 2.78 -3.89 -3.80
CA ILE A 129 2.65 -4.95 -2.78
C ILE A 129 3.20 -6.27 -3.29
N GLU A 130 2.94 -6.64 -4.54
CA GLU A 130 3.52 -7.84 -5.16
C GLU A 130 5.05 -7.77 -5.20
N GLN A 131 5.63 -6.60 -5.49
CA GLN A 131 7.08 -6.40 -5.40
C GLN A 131 7.60 -6.54 -3.97
N LEU A 132 6.85 -6.04 -2.98
CA LEU A 132 7.20 -6.18 -1.56
C LEU A 132 7.15 -7.64 -1.11
N ASN A 133 6.15 -8.40 -1.58
CA ASN A 133 5.98 -9.83 -1.31
C ASN A 133 7.04 -10.72 -2.01
N GLN A 134 7.88 -10.17 -2.89
CA GLN A 134 9.07 -10.90 -3.38
C GLN A 134 10.16 -11.00 -2.32
N LEU A 135 10.12 -10.17 -1.28
CA LEU A 135 11.05 -10.29 -0.16
C LEU A 135 10.67 -11.51 0.68
N PRO A 136 11.64 -12.38 0.99
CA PRO A 136 11.36 -13.52 1.84
C PRO A 136 10.83 -13.03 3.20
N PHE A 137 9.90 -13.78 3.77
CA PHE A 137 9.28 -13.53 5.08
C PHE A 137 8.27 -12.36 5.14
N LEU A 138 7.94 -11.72 4.02
CA LEU A 138 6.86 -10.73 3.95
C LEU A 138 5.65 -11.32 3.22
N ASP A 139 4.47 -11.18 3.82
CA ASP A 139 3.20 -11.52 3.19
C ASP A 139 2.19 -10.40 3.50
N VAL A 140 2.04 -9.49 2.54
CA VAL A 140 1.07 -8.40 2.64
C VAL A 140 -0.12 -8.72 1.73
N PRO A 141 -1.35 -8.71 2.27
CA PRO A 141 -2.53 -8.98 1.47
C PRO A 141 -2.76 -7.90 0.39
N THR A 142 -3.24 -8.33 -0.78
CA THR A 142 -3.62 -7.44 -1.89
C THR A 142 -5.10 -7.05 -1.81
N LEU A 143 -5.46 -5.92 -2.44
CA LEU A 143 -6.80 -5.34 -2.39
C LEU A 143 -7.71 -5.76 -3.57
N THR A 144 -7.38 -6.82 -4.31
CA THR A 144 -7.91 -7.08 -5.67
C THR A 144 -9.42 -7.40 -5.76
N ASN A 145 -10.01 -8.06 -4.76
CA ASN A 145 -11.38 -8.60 -4.89
C ASN A 145 -12.53 -7.57 -4.76
N PRO A 146 -12.57 -6.64 -3.78
CA PRO A 146 -13.72 -5.73 -3.65
C PRO A 146 -13.80 -4.68 -4.77
N LEU A 147 -12.66 -4.34 -5.36
CA LEU A 147 -12.54 -3.17 -6.23
C LEU A 147 -12.93 -3.45 -7.68
N THR A 148 -12.71 -4.69 -8.13
CA THR A 148 -13.22 -5.17 -9.42
C THR A 148 -14.75 -5.18 -9.41
N THR A 149 -15.35 -5.51 -8.27
CA THR A 149 -16.79 -5.39 -8.05
C THR A 149 -17.25 -3.93 -8.05
N LEU A 150 -16.52 -3.02 -7.41
CA LEU A 150 -16.87 -1.59 -7.33
C LEU A 150 -17.02 -0.93 -8.72
N ASP A 151 -16.07 -1.17 -9.63
CA ASP A 151 -16.10 -0.60 -10.99
C ASP A 151 -17.30 -1.13 -11.80
N GLY A 152 -17.61 -2.43 -11.63
CA GLY A 152 -18.80 -3.05 -12.21
C GLY A 152 -20.09 -2.42 -11.71
N GLU A 153 -20.20 -2.20 -10.40
CA GLU A 153 -21.39 -1.61 -9.78
C GLU A 153 -21.59 -0.13 -10.16
N ILE A 154 -20.52 0.65 -10.25
CA ILE A 154 -20.59 2.06 -10.67
C ILE A 154 -20.93 2.19 -12.15
N THR A 155 -20.38 1.31 -13.00
CA THR A 155 -20.75 1.24 -14.42
C THR A 155 -22.22 0.86 -14.58
N ALA A 156 -22.71 -0.11 -13.80
CA ALA A 156 -24.12 -0.49 -13.79
C ALA A 156 -25.03 0.67 -13.33
N ALA A 157 -24.65 1.42 -12.29
CA ALA A 157 -25.38 2.61 -11.85
C ALA A 157 -25.45 3.70 -12.94
N ARG A 158 -24.35 3.90 -13.68
CA ARG A 158 -24.31 4.84 -14.82
C ARG A 158 -25.27 4.42 -15.93
N ASP A 159 -25.26 3.15 -16.32
CA ASP A 159 -26.16 2.63 -17.35
C ASP A 159 -27.62 2.70 -16.91
N GLN A 160 -27.89 2.47 -15.63
CA GLN A 160 -29.22 2.59 -15.05
C GLN A 160 -29.75 4.03 -15.11
N THR A 161 -28.86 5.02 -15.02
CA THR A 161 -29.23 6.44 -15.13
C THR A 161 -29.60 6.84 -16.56
N ARG A 162 -28.97 6.21 -17.56
CA ARG A 162 -29.42 6.36 -18.96
C ARG A 162 -30.86 5.86 -19.12
N LEU A 163 -31.22 4.77 -18.45
CA LEU A 163 -32.59 4.26 -18.44
C LEU A 163 -33.57 5.23 -17.74
N VAL A 164 -33.17 5.84 -16.61
CA VAL A 164 -33.96 6.90 -15.96
C VAL A 164 -34.21 8.06 -16.92
N ARG A 165 -33.18 8.51 -17.64
CA ARG A 165 -33.30 9.57 -18.65
C ARG A 165 -34.24 9.19 -19.78
N THR A 166 -34.07 8.00 -20.36
CA THR A 166 -34.97 7.50 -21.42
C THR A 166 -36.41 7.41 -20.93
N ALA A 167 -36.63 7.02 -19.67
CA ALA A 167 -37.96 6.97 -19.08
C ALA A 167 -38.61 8.35 -18.96
N ILE A 168 -37.84 9.38 -18.60
CA ILE A 168 -38.31 10.77 -18.57
C ILE A 168 -38.65 11.27 -19.98
N GLU A 169 -37.76 11.03 -20.94
CA GLU A 169 -37.96 11.45 -22.34
C GLU A 169 -39.20 10.78 -22.97
N THR A 170 -39.43 9.51 -22.67
CA THR A 170 -40.60 8.74 -23.14
C THR A 170 -41.86 8.99 -22.30
N ARG A 171 -41.74 9.72 -21.18
CA ARG A 171 -42.80 9.93 -20.17
C ARG A 171 -43.41 8.62 -19.67
N ASP A 172 -42.61 7.55 -19.66
CA ASP A 172 -43.03 6.25 -19.16
C ASP A 172 -42.79 6.19 -17.65
N ASN A 173 -43.84 6.47 -16.89
CA ASN A 173 -43.81 6.46 -15.42
C ASN A 173 -43.47 5.08 -14.84
N VAL A 174 -43.79 3.98 -15.55
CA VAL A 174 -43.49 2.62 -15.08
C VAL A 174 -42.01 2.33 -15.28
N LEU A 175 -41.48 2.67 -16.45
CA LEU A 175 -40.04 2.58 -16.73
C LEU A 175 -39.26 3.44 -15.73
N LEU A 176 -39.74 4.66 -15.46
CA LEU A 176 -39.07 5.62 -14.58
C LEU A 176 -38.98 5.10 -13.15
N LEU A 177 -40.09 4.60 -12.59
CA LEU A 177 -40.12 4.00 -11.25
C LEU A 177 -39.15 2.81 -11.15
N SER A 178 -39.24 1.88 -12.12
CA SER A 178 -38.35 0.72 -12.14
C SER A 178 -36.88 1.11 -12.29
N ALA A 179 -36.61 2.22 -12.99
CA ALA A 179 -35.26 2.69 -13.23
C ALA A 179 -34.67 3.38 -12.00
N THR A 180 -35.47 4.17 -11.27
CA THR A 180 -35.06 4.80 -10.02
C THR A 180 -34.83 3.78 -8.91
N ASP A 181 -35.69 2.76 -8.78
CA ASP A 181 -35.54 1.71 -7.76
C ASP A 181 -34.25 0.90 -7.97
N ARG A 182 -33.96 0.53 -9.22
CA ARG A 182 -32.70 -0.14 -9.58
C ARG A 182 -31.48 0.75 -9.36
N LEU A 183 -31.59 2.05 -9.60
CA LEU A 183 -30.49 2.97 -9.35
C LEU A 183 -30.18 3.05 -7.84
N GLU A 184 -31.22 3.13 -7.00
CA GLU A 184 -31.08 3.09 -5.54
C GLU A 184 -30.42 1.79 -5.05
N GLU A 185 -30.85 0.63 -5.58
CA GLU A 185 -30.23 -0.67 -5.27
C GLU A 185 -28.73 -0.67 -5.62
N ARG A 186 -28.36 -0.13 -6.79
CA ARG A 186 -26.95 -0.05 -7.21
C ARG A 186 -26.14 0.90 -6.34
N LEU A 187 -26.68 2.05 -5.96
CA LEU A 187 -25.99 2.99 -5.06
C LEU A 187 -25.75 2.34 -3.68
N ASN A 188 -26.70 1.57 -3.18
CA ASN A 188 -26.52 0.77 -1.95
C ASN A 188 -25.42 -0.30 -2.09
N GLN A 189 -25.35 -0.99 -3.23
CA GLN A 189 -24.28 -1.95 -3.52
C GLN A 189 -22.90 -1.29 -3.62
N VAL A 190 -22.82 -0.10 -4.23
CA VAL A 190 -21.60 0.72 -4.27
C VAL A 190 -21.15 1.05 -2.84
N ARG A 191 -22.06 1.50 -1.97
CA ARG A 191 -21.73 1.79 -0.55
C ARG A 191 -21.25 0.58 0.21
N ALA A 192 -21.92 -0.57 0.07
CA ALA A 192 -21.49 -1.81 0.70
C ALA A 192 -20.07 -2.19 0.26
N THR A 193 -19.77 -2.04 -1.04
CA THR A 193 -18.46 -2.32 -1.60
C THR A 193 -17.40 -1.32 -1.12
N LEU A 194 -17.72 -0.03 -0.99
CA LEU A 194 -16.84 0.98 -0.39
C LEU A 194 -16.53 0.65 1.07
N ALA A 195 -17.52 0.20 1.84
CA ALA A 195 -17.32 -0.21 3.23
C ALA A 195 -16.41 -1.43 3.36
N GLU A 196 -16.60 -2.47 2.53
CA GLU A 196 -15.69 -3.62 2.47
C GLU A 196 -14.27 -3.18 2.05
N GLY A 197 -14.18 -2.27 1.08
CA GLY A 197 -12.92 -1.66 0.64
C GLY A 197 -12.17 -0.98 1.79
N ARG A 198 -12.87 -0.21 2.65
CA ARG A 198 -12.29 0.44 3.83
C ARG A 198 -11.75 -0.58 4.83
N GLU A 199 -12.52 -1.62 5.14
CA GLU A 199 -12.12 -2.67 6.08
C GLU A 199 -10.85 -3.39 5.63
N ARG A 200 -10.79 -3.76 4.34
CA ARG A 200 -9.57 -4.37 3.78
C ARG A 200 -8.39 -3.41 3.76
N THR A 201 -8.62 -2.15 3.44
CA THR A 201 -7.57 -1.12 3.44
C THR A 201 -6.97 -0.96 4.84
N SER A 202 -7.81 -0.96 5.89
CA SER A 202 -7.37 -0.96 7.28
C SER A 202 -6.57 -2.22 7.65
N THR A 203 -7.02 -3.39 7.19
CA THR A 203 -6.29 -4.65 7.38
C THR A 203 -4.89 -4.61 6.75
N VAL A 204 -4.78 -4.05 5.54
CA VAL A 204 -3.48 -3.90 4.86
C VAL A 204 -2.60 -2.87 5.57
N GLN A 205 -3.15 -1.78 6.10
CA GLN A 205 -2.39 -0.82 6.91
C GLN A 205 -1.79 -1.49 8.16
N LEU A 206 -2.55 -2.32 8.86
CA LEU A 206 -2.03 -3.08 10.00
C LEU A 206 -0.92 -4.04 9.58
N ALA A 207 -1.10 -4.76 8.48
CA ALA A 207 -0.06 -5.64 7.94
C ALA A 207 1.22 -4.86 7.57
N LEU A 208 1.11 -3.63 7.04
CA LEU A 208 2.27 -2.79 6.73
C LEU A 208 3.01 -2.31 7.98
N ILE A 209 2.30 -2.05 9.08
CA ILE A 209 2.93 -1.74 10.38
C ILE A 209 3.74 -2.95 10.85
N ASP A 210 3.18 -4.15 10.76
CA ASP A 210 3.88 -5.39 11.13
C ASP A 210 5.11 -5.63 10.26
N VAL A 211 5.01 -5.41 8.95
CA VAL A 211 6.13 -5.48 8.00
C VAL A 211 7.22 -4.48 8.36
N ARG A 212 6.86 -3.23 8.66
CA ARG A 212 7.80 -2.19 9.09
C ARG A 212 8.59 -2.65 10.32
N GLN A 213 7.89 -3.22 11.31
CA GLN A 213 8.50 -3.73 12.53
C GLN A 213 9.40 -4.93 12.25
N ALA A 214 8.96 -5.88 11.43
CA ALA A 214 9.73 -7.05 11.04
C ALA A 214 11.00 -6.67 10.27
N LEU A 215 10.92 -5.75 9.30
CA LEU A 215 12.07 -5.24 8.54
C LEU A 215 13.10 -4.60 9.46
N THR A 216 12.65 -3.74 10.39
CA THR A 216 13.54 -3.08 11.36
C THR A 216 14.22 -4.11 12.28
N PHE A 217 13.48 -5.13 12.71
CA PHE A 217 14.01 -6.21 13.53
C PHE A 217 15.07 -7.03 12.77
N TRP A 218 14.76 -7.53 11.58
CA TRP A 218 15.67 -8.35 10.77
C TRP A 218 16.91 -7.58 10.33
N SER A 219 16.76 -6.31 9.96
CA SER A 219 17.88 -5.41 9.66
C SER A 219 18.83 -5.26 10.87
N THR A 220 18.25 -5.10 12.06
CA THR A 220 19.04 -5.00 13.31
C THR A 220 19.72 -6.32 13.64
N VAL A 221 18.99 -7.43 13.64
CA VAL A 221 19.52 -8.76 13.96
C VAL A 221 20.63 -9.17 12.99
N SER A 222 20.45 -8.97 11.68
CA SER A 222 21.46 -9.29 10.67
C SER A 222 22.72 -8.46 10.86
N THR A 223 22.59 -7.14 11.04
CA THR A 223 23.74 -6.24 11.25
C THR A 223 24.47 -6.56 12.56
N THR A 224 23.75 -6.85 13.64
CA THR A 224 24.34 -7.27 14.91
C THR A 224 25.05 -8.62 14.78
N THR A 225 24.47 -9.59 14.08
CA THR A 225 25.07 -10.91 13.87
C THR A 225 26.35 -10.81 13.03
N ILE A 226 26.32 -10.04 11.93
CA ILE A 226 27.50 -9.80 11.09
C ILE A 226 28.59 -9.08 11.91
N SER A 227 28.22 -8.05 12.68
CA SER A 227 29.15 -7.34 13.56
C SER A 227 29.77 -8.27 14.60
N ALA A 228 28.97 -9.14 15.23
CA ALA A 228 29.45 -10.10 16.22
C ALA A 228 30.43 -11.11 15.59
N LEU A 229 30.14 -11.61 14.39
CA LEU A 229 31.05 -12.50 13.64
C LEU A 229 32.36 -11.79 13.29
N LEU A 230 32.32 -10.53 12.85
CA LEU A 230 33.51 -9.74 12.55
C LEU A 230 34.34 -9.47 13.81
N VAL A 231 33.71 -9.18 14.94
CA VAL A 231 34.40 -9.03 16.23
C VAL A 231 35.05 -10.33 16.68
N LEU A 232 34.35 -11.46 16.58
CA LEU A 232 34.92 -12.78 16.88
C LEU A 232 36.12 -13.09 15.99
N PHE A 233 36.00 -12.77 14.69
CA PHE A 233 37.10 -12.93 13.75
C PHE A 233 38.30 -12.03 14.12
N ALA A 234 38.05 -10.77 14.47
CA ALA A 234 39.06 -9.82 14.91
C ALA A 234 39.78 -10.29 16.20
N LEU A 235 39.05 -10.83 17.18
CA LEU A 235 39.63 -11.43 18.39
C LEU A 235 40.51 -12.65 18.05
N GLY A 236 40.09 -13.47 17.09
CA GLY A 236 40.90 -14.57 16.56
C GLY A 236 42.23 -14.09 15.96
N GLN A 237 42.19 -13.01 15.17
CA GLN A 237 43.40 -12.41 14.60
C GLN A 237 44.32 -11.80 15.67
N LEU A 238 43.77 -11.16 16.70
CA LEU A 238 44.56 -10.65 17.83
C LEU A 238 45.25 -11.78 18.61
N SER A 239 44.57 -12.90 18.83
CA SER A 239 45.15 -14.09 19.47
C SER A 239 46.29 -14.67 18.63
N LEU A 240 46.11 -14.76 17.31
CA LEU A 240 47.15 -15.19 16.36
C LEU A 240 48.35 -14.23 16.37
N ALA A 241 48.10 -12.92 16.33
CA ALA A 241 49.13 -11.89 16.35
C ALA A 241 49.94 -11.93 17.68
N ALA A 242 49.28 -12.10 18.82
CA ALA A 242 49.92 -12.23 20.12
C ALA A 242 50.82 -13.48 20.20
N HIS A 243 50.36 -14.62 19.67
CA HIS A 243 51.16 -15.86 19.60
C HIS A 243 52.36 -15.72 18.64
N ALA A 244 52.16 -15.12 17.46
CA ALA A 244 53.23 -14.87 16.49
C ALA A 244 54.30 -13.92 17.07
N TRP A 245 53.88 -12.86 17.77
CA TRP A 245 54.77 -11.94 18.49
C TRP A 245 55.59 -12.66 19.56
N GLY A 246 54.92 -13.52 20.35
CA GLY A 246 55.56 -14.37 21.35
C GLY A 246 56.61 -15.32 20.74
N TRP A 247 56.42 -15.82 19.52
CA TRP A 247 57.43 -16.64 18.83
C TRP A 247 58.59 -15.82 18.26
N MET A 248 58.34 -14.57 17.87
CA MET A 248 59.34 -13.68 17.29
C MET A 248 60.32 -13.16 18.37
N PHE A 249 59.80 -12.82 19.55
CA PHE A 249 60.56 -12.21 20.66
C PHE A 249 60.75 -13.10 21.89
N GLY A 250 59.99 -14.18 22.04
CA GLY A 250 60.06 -15.10 23.17
C GLY A 250 61.23 -16.09 23.11
N ARG A 251 62.45 -15.59 23.34
CA ARG A 251 63.54 -16.30 24.02
C ARG A 251 64.43 -15.27 24.74
N ARG A 252 63.98 -14.85 25.93
CA ARG A 252 64.89 -14.50 27.04
C ARG A 252 64.35 -15.16 28.31
N LYS A 253 64.59 -16.47 28.44
CA LYS A 253 64.82 -17.03 29.77
C LYS A 253 66.25 -16.64 30.11
N THR A 254 66.38 -15.57 30.89
CA THR A 254 67.59 -15.26 31.64
C THR A 254 67.92 -16.46 32.52
N ARG A 255 69.06 -17.10 32.24
CA ARG A 255 69.84 -17.84 33.22
C ARG A 255 71.08 -17.02 33.47
#